data_AF-A0A5C7XMU6-F1
#
_entry.id   AF-A0A5C7XMU6-F1
#
_cell.length_a   1.000
_cell.length_b   1.000
_cell.length_c   1.000
_cell.angle_alpha   90.00
_cell.angle_beta   90.00
_cell.angle_gamma   90.00
#
_symmetry.space_group_name_H-M   'P 1'
#
loop_
_entity.id
_entity.type
_entity.pdbx_description
1 polymer ?
#
loop_
_entity_poly.entity_id
_entity_poly.type
_entity_poly.pdbx_seq_one_letter_code
_entity_poly.pdbx_strand_id
1 'polypeptide(L)'
;MSSEAVNIRILDREYTIGVAAEERDQLIAAARLLDAKMREIRNANRMASVDRVAVLAALNLAHDLHQSRQEQEARDHEIAHTLRELNRKLDMLGAD
;
A
#
# COMPACT_ATOMS: atom_id res chain seq x y z
N MET A 1 21.70 -0.44 15.20
CA MET A 1 21.03 0.02 13.98
C MET A 1 21.12 1.53 13.96
N SER A 2 21.72 2.12 12.92
CA SER A 2 21.93 3.57 12.85
C SER A 2 20.70 4.20 12.20
N SER A 3 20.03 5.10 12.92
CA SER A 3 18.92 5.89 12.39
C SER A 3 19.47 7.16 11.74
N GLU A 4 18.98 7.49 10.56
CA GLU A 4 19.30 8.73 9.85
C GLU A 4 18.07 9.64 9.73
N ALA A 5 18.32 10.95 9.73
CA ALA A 5 17.29 11.96 9.54
C ALA A 5 17.09 12.19 8.04
N VAL A 6 15.89 11.87 7.54
CA VAL A 6 15.52 12.01 6.14
C VAL A 6 14.55 13.17 5.99
N ASN A 7 14.86 14.09 5.09
CA ASN A 7 13.98 15.19 4.73
C ASN A 7 13.07 14.76 3.57
N ILE A 8 11.76 14.88 3.77
CA ILE A 8 10.73 14.61 2.77
C ILE A 8 9.84 15.84 2.58
N ARG A 9 9.22 15.95 1.41
CA ARG A 9 8.28 17.03 1.10
C ARG A 9 6.93 16.45 0.69
N ILE A 10 5.87 16.86 1.39
CA ILE A 10 4.50 16.41 1.16
C ILE A 10 3.60 17.64 1.12
N LEU A 11 2.84 17.80 0.03
CA LEU A 11 1.94 18.93 -0.22
C LEU A 11 2.60 20.29 0.06
N ASP A 12 3.82 20.46 -0.45
CA ASP A 12 4.60 21.69 -0.35
C ASP A 12 5.06 22.03 1.09
N ARG A 13 4.93 21.09 2.03
CA ARG A 13 5.48 21.16 3.39
C ARG A 13 6.67 20.20 3.54
N GLU A 14 7.69 20.61 4.27
CA GLU A 14 8.87 19.81 4.56
C GLU A 14 8.76 19.14 5.93
N TYR A 15 9.21 17.89 6.00
CA TYR A 15 9.22 17.09 7.22
C TYR A 15 10.57 16.38 7.35
N THR A 16 11.09 16.32 8.57
CA THR A 16 12.29 15.53 8.90
C THR A 16 11.85 14.32 9.72
N ILE A 17 12.12 13.12 9.20
CA ILE A 17 11.74 11.86 9.84
C ILE A 17 13.00 11.02 10.07
N GLY A 18 13.16 10.51 11.29
CA GLY A 18 14.21 9.54 11.62
C GLY A 18 13.80 8.15 11.17
N VAL A 19 14.62 7.50 10.34
CA VAL A 19 14.37 6.13 9.84
C VAL A 19 15.64 5.30 9.92
N ALA A 20 15.52 3.97 9.87
CA ALA A 20 16.69 3.12 9.65
C ALA A 20 17.19 3.30 8.21
N ALA A 21 18.51 3.22 7.99
CA ALA A 21 19.10 3.45 6.66
C ALA A 21 18.51 2.54 5.57
N GLU A 22 18.16 1.30 5.93
CA GLU A 22 17.51 0.31 5.07
C GLU A 22 16.06 0.65 4.69
N GLU A 23 15.37 1.48 5.48
CA GLU A 23 13.96 1.87 5.25
C GLU A 23 13.83 3.22 4.53
N ARG A 24 14.95 3.93 4.33
CA ARG A 24 14.99 5.26 3.70
C ARG A 24 14.20 5.32 2.39
N ASP A 25 14.46 4.38 1.49
CA ASP A 25 13.83 4.39 0.17
C ASP A 25 12.33 4.05 0.25
N GLN A 26 11.93 3.22 1.23
CA GLN A 26 10.53 2.94 1.50
C GLN A 26 9.80 4.18 2.03
N LEU A 27 10.42 4.94 2.94
CA LEU A 27 9.87 6.21 3.41
C LEU A 27 9.68 7.20 2.25
N ILE A 28 10.70 7.34 1.38
CA ILE A 28 10.62 8.25 0.23
C ILE A 28 9.50 7.84 -0.72
N ALA A 29 9.34 6.54 -0.98
CA ALA A 29 8.25 6.01 -1.80
C ALA A 29 6.89 6.31 -1.17
N ALA A 30 6.73 6.07 0.13
CA ALA A 30 5.49 6.36 0.86
C ALA A 30 5.16 7.86 0.86
N ALA A 31 6.16 8.73 1.04
CA ALA A 31 5.98 10.18 1.00
C ALA A 31 5.50 10.67 -0.38
N ARG A 32 6.06 10.12 -1.46
CA ARG A 32 5.62 10.42 -2.84
C ARG A 32 4.20 9.96 -3.10
N LEU A 33 3.83 8.77 -2.62
CA LEU A 33 2.47 8.24 -2.74
C LEU A 33 1.47 9.14 -2.01
N LEU A 34 1.78 9.55 -0.78
CA LEU A 34 0.96 10.46 0.01
C LEU A 34 0.83 11.85 -0.66
N ASP A 35 1.94 12.43 -1.15
CA ASP A 35 1.92 13.72 -1.85
C ASP A 35 1.02 13.67 -3.09
N ALA A 36 1.13 12.62 -3.91
CA ALA A 36 0.28 12.43 -5.08
C ALA A 36 -1.21 12.38 -4.71
N LYS A 37 -1.57 11.57 -3.70
CA LYS A 37 -2.96 11.43 -3.24
C LYS A 37 -3.50 12.74 -2.64
N MET A 38 -2.69 13.46 -1.86
CA MET A 38 -3.08 14.76 -1.30
C MET A 38 -3.28 15.81 -2.41
N ARG A 39 -2.43 15.83 -3.44
CA ARG A 39 -2.59 16.75 -4.60
C ARG A 39 -3.87 16.45 -5.39
N GLU A 40 -4.15 15.17 -5.64
CA GLU A 40 -5.38 14.71 -6.29
C GLU A 40 -6.63 15.23 -5.54
N ILE A 41 -6.69 15.00 -4.23
CA ILE A 41 -7.82 15.42 -3.39
C ILE A 41 -7.93 16.95 -3.31
N ARG A 42 -6.80 17.67 -3.19
CA ARG A 42 -6.77 19.14 -3.18
C ARG A 42 -7.31 19.72 -4.49
N ASN A 43 -6.97 19.10 -5.63
CA ASN A 43 -7.44 19.55 -6.93
C ASN A 43 -8.96 19.36 -7.09
N ALA A 44 -9.50 18.27 -6.55
CA ALA A 44 -10.94 17.99 -6.52
C ALA A 44 -11.70 18.85 -5.49
N ASN A 45 -11.07 19.21 -4.37
CA ASN A 45 -11.69 19.93 -3.24
C ASN A 45 -10.90 21.19 -2.88
N ARG A 46 -10.90 22.19 -3.77
CA ARG A 46 -10.05 23.39 -3.64
C ARG A 46 -10.26 24.20 -2.35
N MET A 47 -11.43 24.09 -1.71
CA MET A 47 -11.75 24.79 -0.46
C MET A 47 -11.42 24.00 0.81
N ALA A 48 -10.97 22.74 0.70
CA ALA A 48 -10.64 21.94 1.87
C ALA A 48 -9.33 22.41 2.53
N SER A 49 -9.30 22.42 3.86
CA SER A 49 -8.06 22.66 4.61
C SER A 49 -7.05 21.54 4.37
N VAL A 50 -5.76 21.84 4.52
CA VAL A 50 -4.69 20.85 4.34
C VAL A 50 -4.85 19.65 5.27
N ASP A 51 -5.27 19.87 6.51
CA ASP A 51 -5.45 18.77 7.47
C ASP A 51 -6.58 17.83 7.04
N ARG A 52 -7.66 18.38 6.49
CA ARG A 52 -8.75 17.57 5.91
C ARG A 52 -8.28 16.80 4.68
N VAL A 53 -7.49 17.42 3.81
CA VAL A 53 -6.88 16.76 2.65
C VAL A 53 -5.97 15.60 3.10
N ALA A 54 -5.18 15.79 4.16
CA ALA A 54 -4.29 14.75 4.70
C ALA A 54 -5.09 13.55 5.25
N VAL A 55 -6.14 13.81 6.03
CA VAL A 55 -7.01 12.75 6.57
C VAL A 55 -7.69 11.96 5.46
N LEU A 56 -8.23 12.64 4.44
CA LEU A 56 -8.85 11.97 3.30
C LEU A 56 -7.83 11.17 2.48
N ALA A 57 -6.62 11.69 2.29
CA ALA A 57 -5.56 10.95 1.60
C ALA A 57 -5.15 9.69 2.36
N ALA A 58 -4.95 9.80 3.68
CA ALA A 58 -4.64 8.66 4.53
C ALA A 58 -5.75 7.60 4.51
N LEU A 59 -7.02 8.03 4.56
CA LEU A 59 -8.16 7.12 4.50
C LEU A 59 -8.25 6.39 3.16
N ASN A 60 -8.05 7.09 2.05
CA ASN A 60 -8.05 6.48 0.71
C ASN A 60 -6.92 5.44 0.59
N LEU A 61 -5.70 5.78 1.03
CA LEU A 61 -4.58 4.84 0.98
C LEU A 61 -4.80 3.62 1.88
N ALA A 62 -5.40 3.80 3.06
CA ALA A 62 -5.76 2.69 3.94
C ALA A 62 -6.84 1.79 3.31
N HIS A 63 -7.79 2.37 2.58
CA HIS A 63 -8.80 1.63 1.83
C HIS A 63 -8.17 0.84 0.69
N ASP A 64 -7.31 1.46 -0.12
CA ASP A 64 -6.59 0.81 -1.22
C ASP A 64 -5.76 -0.39 -0.73
N LEU A 65 -5.05 -0.23 0.41
CA LEU A 65 -4.30 -1.31 1.04
C LEU A 65 -5.21 -2.44 1.51
N HIS A 66 -6.35 -2.11 2.12
CA HIS A 66 -7.30 -3.11 2.60
C HIS A 66 -7.89 -3.92 1.43
N GLN A 67 -8.30 -3.23 0.36
CA GLN A 67 -8.81 -3.87 -0.85
C GLN A 67 -7.76 -4.78 -1.50
N SER A 68 -6.52 -4.30 -1.63
CA SER A 68 -5.43 -5.11 -2.19
C SER A 68 -5.15 -6.38 -1.38
N ARG A 69 -5.28 -6.33 -0.04
CA ARG A 69 -5.15 -7.52 0.82
C ARG A 69 -6.30 -8.50 0.60
N GLN A 70 -7.53 -8.02 0.54
CA GLN A 70 -8.69 -8.88 0.26
C GLN A 70 -8.60 -9.57 -1.10
N GLU A 71 -8.15 -8.84 -2.13
CA GLU A 71 -7.93 -9.42 -3.45
C GLU A 71 -6.81 -10.46 -3.44
N GLN A 72 -5.72 -10.24 -2.69
CA GLN A 72 -4.65 -11.21 -2.55
C GLN A 72 -5.14 -12.48 -1.85
N GLU A 73 -5.89 -12.35 -0.75
CA GLU A 73 -6.47 -13.48 -0.03
C GLU A 73 -7.41 -14.29 -0.93
N ALA A 74 -8.26 -13.62 -1.73
CA ALA A 74 -9.14 -14.28 -2.69
C ALA A 74 -8.36 -15.06 -3.76
N ARG A 75 -7.28 -14.46 -4.31
CA ARG A 75 -6.39 -15.14 -5.27
C ARG A 75 -5.71 -16.36 -4.66
N ASP A 76 -5.20 -16.24 -3.43
CA ASP A 76 -4.54 -17.34 -2.73
C ASP A 76 -5.53 -18.50 -2.47
N HIS A 77 -6.79 -18.19 -2.15
CA HIS A 77 -7.85 -19.18 -2.01
C HIS A 77 -8.16 -19.91 -3.33
N GLU A 78 -8.23 -19.18 -4.45
CA GLU A 78 -8.47 -19.74 -5.78
C GLU A 78 -7.31 -20.65 -6.23
N ILE A 79 -6.07 -20.21 -6.01
CA ILE A 79 -4.87 -21.01 -6.30
C ILE A 79 -4.88 -22.29 -5.46
N ALA A 80 -5.15 -22.19 -4.16
CA ALA A 80 -5.22 -23.35 -3.28
C ALA A 80 -6.36 -24.31 -3.67
N HIS A 81 -7.49 -23.79 -4.14
CA HIS A 81 -8.58 -24.60 -4.67
C HIS A 81 -8.15 -25.38 -5.92
N THR A 82 -7.58 -24.67 -6.89
CA THR A 82 -7.10 -25.25 -8.16
C THR A 82 -6.04 -26.34 -7.91
N LEU A 83 -5.08 -26.10 -7.00
CA LEU A 83 -4.08 -27.08 -6.61
C LEU A 83 -4.70 -28.34 -6.00
N ARG A 84 -5.72 -28.19 -5.14
CA ARG A 84 -6.45 -29.34 -4.57
C ARG A 84 -7.17 -30.14 -5.65
N GLU A 85 -7.78 -29.48 -6.63
CA GLU A 85 -8.43 -30.17 -7.74
C GLU A 85 -7.46 -30.91 -8.64
N LEU A 86 -6.30 -30.32 -8.93
CA LEU A 86 -5.25 -30.97 -9.71
C LEU A 86 -4.69 -32.19 -8.98
N ASN A 87 -4.38 -32.08 -7.68
CA ASN A 87 -3.92 -33.21 -6.89
C ASN A 87 -4.94 -34.35 -6.87
N ARG A 88 -6.23 -34.05 -6.69
CA ARG A 88 -7.29 -35.08 -6.76
C ARG A 88 -7.31 -35.80 -8.11
N LYS A 89 -7.12 -35.09 -9.23
CA LYS A 89 -7.07 -35.70 -10.55
C LYS A 89 -5.84 -36.60 -10.73
N LEU A 90 -4.68 -36.19 -10.20
CA LEU A 90 -3.47 -37.00 -10.22
C LEU A 90 -3.64 -38.28 -9.39
N ASP A 91 -4.24 -38.17 -8.20
CA ASP A 91 -4.50 -39.31 -7.33
C ASP A 91 -5.45 -40.33 -8.00
N MET A 92 -6.44 -39.85 -8.75
CA MET A 92 -7.34 -40.73 -9.53
C MET A 92 -6.62 -41.45 -10.67
N LEU A 93 -5.60 -40.84 -11.29
CA LEU A 93 -4.85 -41.43 -12.40
C LEU A 93 -3.71 -42.34 -11.94
N GLY A 94 -3.19 -42.15 -10.73
CA GLY A 94 -2.13 -42.99 -10.14
C GLY A 94 -2.64 -44.18 -9.33
N ALA A 95 -3.97 -44.34 -9.21
CA ALA A 95 -4.61 -45.46 -8.52
C ALA A 95 -5.02 -46.62 -9.46
N ASP A 96 -4.76 -46.48 -10.77
CA ASP A 96 -4.79 -47.55 -11.79
C ASP A 96 -3.35 -48.00 -12.15
#